data_AF-A0A1D2M922-F1
#
_entry.id   AF-A0A1D2M922-F1
#
_cell.length_a   1.000
_cell.length_b   1.000
_cell.length_c   1.000
_cell.angle_alpha   90.00
_cell.angle_beta   90.00
_cell.angle_gamma   90.00
#
_symmetry.space_group_name_H-M   'P 1'
#
loop_
_entity.id
_entity.type
_entity.pdbx_description
1 polymer ?
#
loop_
_entity_poly.entity_id
_entity_poly.type
_entity_poly.pdbx_seq_one_letter_code
_entity_poly.pdbx_strand_id
1 'polypeptide(L)'
;LSEWIDFVLEAQKLQQSATALDESEVATKALLCLEGAMYLILTGMSMEKSPNLDSEALKMYVDTLDLIGDIGSVFSTELGPLEAKIVVLTTRCQSLLLLKLFQFNTRLGTNVVWYINDYLQRCPVPKIVPMSQSSGKRPPQIMAEIPYQLYEDFNKVFATQMALLNAQELWGRADQLASYHGIEETFKQLDIQCGPLTFKSPLVDLVRYVKEAARMLKPGLAGTRK
;
A
#
# COMPACT_ATOMS: atom_id res chain seq x y z
N LEU A 1 7.11 -24.70 -13.72
CA LEU A 1 7.42 -23.26 -13.69
C LEU A 1 6.94 -22.73 -12.35
N SER A 2 7.67 -21.80 -11.73
CA SER A 2 7.22 -21.21 -10.46
C SER A 2 5.95 -20.40 -10.70
N GLU A 3 4.93 -20.61 -9.86
CA GLU A 3 3.58 -20.02 -9.96
C GLU A 3 3.61 -18.49 -10.20
N TRP A 4 4.60 -17.80 -9.62
CA TRP A 4 4.76 -16.35 -9.77
C TRP A 4 5.12 -15.89 -11.20
N ILE A 5 5.70 -16.76 -12.05
CA ILE A 5 6.01 -16.43 -13.45
C ILE A 5 4.72 -16.20 -14.23
N ASP A 6 3.71 -17.04 -14.01
CA ASP A 6 2.42 -16.92 -14.72
C ASP A 6 1.72 -15.61 -14.36
N PHE A 7 1.80 -15.18 -13.09
CA PHE A 7 1.29 -13.89 -12.65
C PHE A 7 2.02 -12.70 -13.30
N VAL A 8 3.35 -12.75 -13.38
CA VAL A 8 4.13 -11.69 -14.06
C VAL A 8 3.75 -11.60 -15.55
N LEU A 9 3.57 -12.74 -16.22
CA LEU A 9 3.16 -12.77 -17.63
C LEU A 9 1.77 -12.16 -17.84
N GLU A 10 0.80 -12.47 -16.98
CA GLU A 10 -0.53 -11.85 -17.06
C GLU A 10 -0.48 -10.33 -16.77
N ALA A 11 0.34 -9.89 -15.80
CA ALA A 11 0.55 -8.46 -15.54
C ALA A 11 1.13 -7.74 -16.78
N GLN A 12 2.13 -8.34 -17.44
CA GLN A 12 2.74 -7.79 -18.66
C GLN A 12 1.75 -7.72 -19.83
N LYS A 13 0.90 -8.75 -19.99
CA LYS A 13 -0.14 -8.76 -21.02
C LYS A 13 -1.17 -7.66 -20.82
N LEU A 14 -1.58 -7.40 -19.57
CA LEU A 14 -2.49 -6.31 -19.24
C LEU A 14 -1.83 -4.94 -19.48
N GLN A 15 -0.55 -4.80 -19.13
CA GLN A 15 0.22 -3.60 -19.41
C GLN A 15 0.31 -3.32 -20.92
N GLN A 16 0.62 -4.34 -21.74
CA GLN A 16 0.65 -4.23 -23.20
C GLN A 16 -0.72 -3.82 -23.75
N SER A 17 -1.79 -4.43 -23.23
CA SER A 17 -3.16 -4.09 -23.60
C SER A 17 -3.47 -2.63 -23.28
N ALA A 18 -3.06 -2.13 -22.11
CA ALA A 18 -3.24 -0.73 -21.73
C ALA A 18 -2.44 0.22 -22.65
N THR A 19 -1.20 -0.12 -23.02
CA THR A 19 -0.40 0.70 -23.93
C THR A 19 -0.93 0.74 -25.37
N ALA A 20 -1.72 -0.27 -25.77
CA ALA A 20 -2.32 -0.35 -27.09
C ALA A 20 -3.62 0.48 -27.22
N LEU A 21 -4.21 0.92 -26.11
CA LEU A 21 -5.42 1.75 -26.11
C LEU A 21 -5.13 3.20 -26.53
N ASP A 22 -6.15 3.88 -27.03
CA ASP A 22 -6.05 5.28 -27.42
C ASP A 22 -5.77 6.20 -26.20
N GLU A 23 -5.12 7.35 -26.42
CA GLU A 23 -4.82 8.32 -25.36
C GLU A 23 -6.07 8.84 -24.63
N SER A 24 -7.22 8.85 -25.30
CA SER A 24 -8.50 9.25 -24.71
C SER A 24 -9.08 8.23 -23.71
N GLU A 25 -8.65 6.95 -23.76
CA GLU A 25 -9.20 5.86 -22.93
C GLU A 25 -8.55 5.75 -21.54
N VAL A 26 -8.34 6.89 -20.88
CA VAL A 26 -7.56 7.01 -19.63
C VAL A 26 -8.11 6.11 -18.52
N ALA A 27 -9.43 6.06 -18.33
CA ALA A 27 -10.07 5.23 -17.31
C ALA A 27 -9.88 3.72 -17.58
N THR A 28 -10.03 3.29 -18.83
CA THR A 28 -9.83 1.89 -19.23
C THR A 28 -8.38 1.45 -19.03
N LYS A 29 -7.42 2.33 -19.40
CA LYS A 29 -5.98 2.12 -19.15
C LYS A 29 -5.70 1.94 -17.66
N ALA A 30 -6.23 2.83 -16.82
CA ALA A 30 -6.06 2.75 -15.38
C ALA A 30 -6.61 1.44 -14.78
N LEU A 31 -7.80 1.00 -15.21
CA LEU A 31 -8.39 -0.25 -14.74
C LEU A 31 -7.60 -1.49 -15.20
N LEU A 32 -7.04 -1.49 -16.41
CA LEU A 32 -6.15 -2.56 -16.88
C LEU A 32 -4.84 -2.61 -16.09
N CYS A 33 -4.21 -1.45 -15.88
CA CYS A 33 -3.00 -1.35 -15.07
C CYS A 33 -3.25 -1.78 -13.62
N LEU A 34 -4.39 -1.41 -13.05
CA LEU A 34 -4.79 -1.80 -11.70
C LEU A 34 -5.04 -3.32 -11.60
N GLU A 35 -5.66 -3.92 -12.62
CA GLU A 35 -5.78 -5.38 -12.73
C GLU A 35 -4.41 -6.05 -12.83
N GLY A 36 -3.47 -5.47 -13.59
CA GLY A 36 -2.08 -5.93 -13.67
C GLY A 36 -1.37 -5.85 -12.31
N ALA A 37 -1.57 -4.77 -11.56
CA ALA A 37 -1.03 -4.61 -10.21
C ALA A 37 -1.55 -5.71 -9.25
N MET A 38 -2.78 -6.19 -9.41
CA MET A 38 -3.28 -7.31 -8.62
C MET A 38 -2.49 -8.61 -8.89
N TYR A 39 -2.07 -8.85 -10.13
CA TYR A 39 -1.18 -9.97 -10.43
C TYR A 39 0.23 -9.77 -9.83
N LEU A 40 0.77 -8.55 -9.80
CA LEU A 40 2.03 -8.26 -9.12
C LEU A 40 1.94 -8.47 -7.60
N ILE A 41 0.79 -8.17 -6.99
CA ILE A 41 0.52 -8.54 -5.59
C ILE A 41 0.57 -10.06 -5.41
N LEU A 42 -0.08 -10.83 -6.30
CA LEU A 42 -0.03 -12.30 -6.26
C LEU A 42 1.40 -12.83 -6.45
N THR A 43 2.20 -12.21 -7.32
CA THR A 43 3.63 -12.47 -7.49
C THR A 43 4.38 -12.27 -6.17
N GLY A 44 4.22 -11.13 -5.51
CA GLY A 44 4.85 -10.86 -4.21
C GLY A 44 4.43 -11.87 -3.14
N MET A 45 3.14 -12.25 -3.11
CA MET A 45 2.63 -13.27 -2.19
C MET A 45 3.21 -14.67 -2.45
N SER A 46 3.46 -15.01 -3.71
CA SER A 46 4.08 -16.29 -4.10
C SER A 46 5.58 -16.30 -3.79
N MET A 47 6.28 -15.19 -4.05
CA MET A 47 7.68 -14.99 -3.66
C MET A 47 7.88 -15.10 -2.14
N GLU A 48 6.99 -14.49 -1.35
CA GLU A 48 7.03 -14.54 0.11
C GLU A 48 6.93 -15.96 0.70
N LYS A 49 6.30 -16.90 -0.01
CA LYS A 49 6.23 -18.31 0.44
C LYS A 49 7.53 -19.07 0.18
N SER A 50 8.41 -18.53 -0.66
CA SER A 50 9.63 -19.19 -1.09
C SER A 50 10.79 -18.81 -0.18
N PRO A 51 11.55 -19.79 0.35
CA PRO A 51 12.72 -19.48 1.15
C PRO A 51 13.74 -18.70 0.31
N ASN A 52 14.29 -17.62 0.86
CA ASN A 52 15.29 -16.73 0.27
C ASN A 52 14.78 -15.67 -0.73
N LEU A 53 13.48 -15.48 -0.90
CA LEU A 53 12.93 -14.43 -1.77
C LEU A 53 12.28 -13.26 -0.99
N ASP A 54 12.65 -13.07 0.29
CA ASP A 54 12.07 -12.01 1.12
C ASP A 54 12.38 -10.60 0.57
N SER A 55 13.60 -10.40 0.06
CA SER A 55 14.03 -9.13 -0.53
C SER A 55 13.27 -8.83 -1.83
N GLU A 56 13.11 -9.85 -2.67
CA GLU A 56 12.38 -9.79 -3.94
C GLU A 56 10.89 -9.59 -3.71
N ALA A 57 10.29 -10.27 -2.73
CA ALA A 57 8.90 -10.09 -2.34
C ALA A 57 8.65 -8.68 -1.81
N LEU A 58 9.54 -8.18 -0.93
CA LEU A 58 9.47 -6.81 -0.41
C LEU A 58 9.55 -5.79 -1.55
N LYS A 59 10.54 -5.94 -2.45
CA LYS A 59 10.69 -5.07 -3.61
C LYS A 59 9.46 -5.13 -4.51
N MET A 60 8.91 -6.31 -4.77
CA MET A 60 7.68 -6.48 -5.56
C MET A 60 6.51 -5.70 -4.95
N TYR A 61 6.30 -5.79 -3.63
CA TYR A 61 5.25 -5.04 -2.95
C TYR A 61 5.48 -3.52 -2.98
N VAL A 62 6.71 -3.05 -2.80
CA VAL A 62 7.05 -1.61 -2.85
C VAL A 62 6.85 -1.06 -4.26
N ASP A 63 7.43 -1.71 -5.28
CA ASP A 63 7.28 -1.31 -6.69
C ASP A 63 5.79 -1.30 -7.09
N THR A 64 5.00 -2.26 -6.61
CA THR A 64 3.56 -2.33 -6.88
C THR A 64 2.79 -1.21 -6.16
N LEU A 65 3.20 -0.84 -4.94
CA LEU A 65 2.59 0.27 -4.21
C LEU A 65 2.77 1.60 -4.94
N ASP A 66 3.97 1.85 -5.45
CA ASP A 66 4.29 3.04 -6.24
C ASP A 66 3.46 3.08 -7.53
N LEU A 67 3.41 1.95 -8.26
CA LEU A 67 2.59 1.82 -9.48
C LEU A 67 1.11 2.14 -9.21
N ILE A 68 0.54 1.62 -8.12
CA ILE A 68 -0.87 1.89 -7.77
C ILE A 68 -1.07 3.37 -7.42
N GLY A 69 -0.10 3.98 -6.74
CA GLY A 69 -0.08 5.41 -6.47
C GLY A 69 -0.08 6.24 -7.76
N ASP A 70 0.76 5.88 -8.72
CA ASP A 70 0.84 6.54 -10.02
C ASP A 70 -0.50 6.43 -10.77
N ILE A 71 -1.12 5.25 -10.80
CA ILE A 71 -2.45 5.05 -11.43
C ILE A 71 -3.50 5.95 -10.80
N GLY A 72 -3.54 6.04 -9.47
CA GLY A 72 -4.48 6.91 -8.76
C GLY A 72 -4.24 8.40 -9.02
N SER A 73 -2.97 8.80 -9.12
CA SER A 73 -2.58 10.21 -9.27
C SER A 73 -3.09 10.85 -10.56
N VAL A 74 -3.31 10.06 -11.61
CA VAL A 74 -3.86 10.50 -12.91
C VAL A 74 -5.19 11.22 -12.76
N PHE A 75 -5.96 10.91 -11.72
CA PHE A 75 -7.30 11.42 -11.50
C PHE A 75 -7.38 12.45 -10.34
N SER A 76 -6.28 13.09 -9.95
CA SER A 76 -6.26 13.96 -8.76
C SER A 76 -7.07 15.28 -8.89
N THR A 77 -7.58 15.62 -10.07
CA THR A 77 -8.37 16.82 -10.38
C THR A 77 -9.84 16.50 -10.62
N GLU A 78 -10.75 17.46 -10.39
CA GLU A 78 -12.22 17.36 -10.51
C GLU A 78 -12.75 16.03 -11.07
N LEU A 79 -13.10 15.15 -10.14
CA LEU A 79 -13.38 13.74 -10.41
C LEU A 79 -14.80 13.53 -10.91
N GLY A 80 -14.92 12.92 -12.10
CA GLY A 80 -16.16 12.29 -12.54
C GLY A 80 -16.48 11.01 -11.72
N PRO A 81 -17.70 10.45 -11.84
CA PRO A 81 -18.11 9.31 -11.03
C PRO A 81 -17.29 8.03 -11.28
N LEU A 82 -16.75 7.83 -12.49
CA LEU A 82 -15.92 6.66 -12.81
C LEU A 82 -14.51 6.84 -12.23
N GLU A 83 -13.93 8.02 -12.42
CA GLU A 83 -12.62 8.40 -11.93
C GLU A 83 -12.59 8.32 -10.40
N ALA A 84 -13.62 8.82 -9.72
CA ALA A 84 -13.75 8.71 -8.27
C ALA A 84 -13.75 7.25 -7.79
N LYS A 85 -14.41 6.33 -8.51
CA LYS A 85 -14.39 4.90 -8.20
C LYS A 85 -13.00 4.31 -8.36
N ILE A 86 -12.28 4.68 -9.41
CA ILE A 86 -10.89 4.25 -9.64
C ILE A 86 -10.01 4.74 -8.49
N VAL A 87 -10.11 6.02 -8.10
CA VAL A 87 -9.34 6.57 -6.97
C VAL A 87 -9.66 5.87 -5.66
N VAL A 88 -10.92 5.55 -5.38
CA VAL A 88 -11.28 4.78 -4.17
C VAL A 88 -10.65 3.38 -4.21
N LEU A 89 -10.68 2.70 -5.36
CA LEU A 89 -10.07 1.38 -5.52
C LEU A 89 -8.55 1.44 -5.32
N THR A 90 -7.84 2.36 -5.98
CA THR A 90 -6.38 2.51 -5.82
C THR A 90 -6.02 2.87 -4.38
N THR A 91 -6.77 3.78 -3.75
CA THR A 91 -6.55 4.17 -2.34
C THR A 91 -6.74 2.97 -1.39
N ARG A 92 -7.76 2.13 -1.60
CA ARG A 92 -7.96 0.88 -0.82
C ARG A 92 -6.84 -0.13 -1.06
N CYS A 93 -6.34 -0.23 -2.29
CA CYS A 93 -5.19 -1.07 -2.61
C CYS A 93 -3.93 -0.60 -1.89
N GLN A 94 -3.60 0.70 -1.96
CA GLN A 94 -2.44 1.27 -1.27
C GLN A 94 -2.54 1.03 0.24
N SER A 95 -3.73 1.23 0.82
CA SER A 95 -3.97 0.99 2.24
C SER A 95 -3.67 -0.46 2.66
N LEU A 96 -4.27 -1.46 1.99
CA LEU A 96 -4.05 -2.86 2.35
C LEU A 96 -2.65 -3.35 2.01
N LEU A 97 -2.03 -2.81 0.97
CA LEU A 97 -0.63 -3.14 0.62
C LEU A 97 0.37 -2.54 1.62
N LEU A 98 0.12 -1.32 2.12
CA LEU A 98 0.88 -0.76 3.25
C LEU A 98 0.68 -1.56 4.54
N LEU A 99 -0.54 -2.01 4.82
CA LEU A 99 -0.79 -2.92 5.95
C LEU A 99 -0.02 -4.23 5.78
N LYS A 100 0.03 -4.78 4.56
CA LYS A 100 0.84 -5.96 4.25
C LYS A 100 2.32 -5.70 4.47
N LEU A 101 2.85 -4.58 4.00
CA LEU A 101 4.26 -4.18 4.20
C LEU A 101 4.59 -4.04 5.69
N PHE A 102 3.70 -3.43 6.48
CA PHE A 102 3.83 -3.39 7.94
C PHE A 102 3.92 -4.81 8.53
N GLN A 103 2.99 -5.70 8.19
CA GLN A 103 2.98 -7.08 8.70
C GLN A 103 4.23 -7.86 8.29
N PHE A 104 4.66 -7.70 7.03
CA PHE A 104 5.84 -8.36 6.47
C PHE A 104 7.12 -7.89 7.14
N ASN A 105 7.32 -6.57 7.25
CA ASN A 105 8.49 -5.97 7.90
C ASN A 105 8.51 -6.21 9.42
N THR A 106 7.34 -6.25 10.07
CA THR A 106 7.25 -6.61 11.50
C THR A 106 7.73 -8.04 11.72
N ARG A 107 7.32 -8.98 10.84
CA ARG A 107 7.78 -10.38 10.91
C ARG A 107 9.29 -10.47 10.76
N LEU A 108 9.86 -9.81 9.76
CA LEU A 108 11.32 -9.80 9.51
C LEU A 108 12.11 -9.04 10.60
N GLY A 109 11.53 -7.98 11.16
CA GLY A 109 12.14 -7.07 12.12
C GLY A 109 11.98 -7.46 13.59
N THR A 110 11.42 -8.63 13.90
CA THR A 110 11.16 -9.05 15.30
C THR A 110 12.41 -8.95 16.18
N ASN A 111 13.57 -9.35 15.66
CA ASN A 111 14.84 -9.25 16.38
C ASN A 111 15.26 -7.80 16.64
N VAL A 112 15.01 -6.90 15.68
CA VAL A 112 15.35 -5.47 15.80
C VAL A 112 14.58 -4.83 16.95
N VAL A 113 13.27 -5.10 17.04
CA VAL A 113 12.43 -4.61 18.16
C VAL A 113 12.95 -5.14 19.50
N TRP A 114 13.33 -6.41 19.55
CA TRP A 114 13.92 -7.00 20.75
C TRP A 114 15.23 -6.32 21.15
N TYR A 115 16.15 -6.09 20.21
CA TYR A 115 17.43 -5.40 20.47
C TYR A 115 17.23 -3.97 20.96
N ILE A 116 16.31 -3.22 20.36
CA ILE A 116 15.95 -1.87 20.82
C ILE A 116 15.46 -1.93 22.26
N ASN A 117 14.52 -2.84 22.57
CA ASN A 117 13.97 -2.95 23.92
C ASN A 117 15.02 -3.38 24.95
N ASP A 118 15.86 -4.38 24.64
CA ASP A 118 16.94 -4.81 25.52
C ASP A 118 17.94 -3.68 25.79
N TYR A 119 18.33 -2.94 24.75
CA TYR A 119 19.20 -1.78 24.88
C TYR A 119 18.58 -0.70 25.77
N LEU A 120 17.33 -0.32 25.52
CA LEU A 120 16.61 0.70 26.31
C LEU A 120 16.46 0.30 27.78
N GLN A 121 16.28 -0.99 28.08
CA GLN A 121 16.20 -1.49 29.46
C GLN A 121 17.56 -1.48 30.18
N ARG A 122 18.65 -1.73 29.44
CA ARG A 122 20.02 -1.73 29.98
C ARG A 122 20.65 -0.34 29.99
N CYS A 123 20.05 0.62 29.31
CA CYS A 123 20.55 1.99 29.23
C CYS A 123 20.61 2.62 30.63
N PRO A 124 21.81 2.97 31.12
CA PRO A 124 21.88 3.89 32.25
C PRO A 124 21.26 5.23 31.82
N VAL A 125 20.54 5.88 32.73
CA VAL A 125 19.87 7.18 32.50
C VAL A 125 20.79 8.10 31.69
N PRO A 126 20.32 8.72 30.59
CA PRO A 126 21.14 9.60 29.77
C PRO A 126 21.84 10.62 30.66
N LYS A 127 23.18 10.69 30.57
CA LYS A 127 23.94 11.74 31.26
C LYS A 127 23.51 13.07 30.64
N ILE A 128 22.64 13.80 31.33
CA ILE A 128 22.23 15.15 30.93
C ILE A 128 23.50 16.00 30.96
N VAL A 129 24.10 16.26 29.79
CA VAL A 129 25.21 17.20 29.68
C VAL A 129 24.58 18.60 29.63
N PRO A 130 24.76 19.44 30.66
CA PRO A 130 24.29 20.81 30.58
C PRO A 130 25.15 21.52 29.53
N MET A 131 24.57 21.87 28.39
CA MET A 131 25.27 22.70 27.42
C MET A 131 25.46 24.09 28.05
N SER A 132 26.70 24.57 28.12
CA SER A 132 27.06 25.87 28.68
C SER A 132 26.14 26.96 28.13
N GLN A 133 25.45 27.67 29.01
CA GLN A 133 24.49 28.70 28.66
C GLN A 133 25.18 29.83 27.87
N SER A 134 25.09 29.81 26.53
CA SER A 134 25.28 31.02 25.75
C SER A 134 24.04 31.89 25.95
N SER A 135 24.25 33.09 26.46
CA SER A 135 23.25 34.13 26.72
C SER A 135 22.16 34.24 25.63
N GLY A 136 21.02 33.60 25.86
CA GLY A 136 19.84 33.67 24.99
C GLY A 136 18.78 32.67 25.44
N LYS A 137 17.53 33.12 25.58
CA LYS A 137 16.36 32.37 26.05
C LYS A 137 16.00 31.19 25.12
N ARG A 138 16.79 30.12 25.09
CA ARG A 138 16.38 28.83 24.51
C ARG A 138 16.10 27.83 25.63
N PRO A 139 15.03 27.01 25.51
CA PRO A 139 14.83 25.92 26.45
C PRO A 139 16.05 24.99 26.44
N PRO A 140 16.40 24.37 27.58
CA PRO A 140 17.54 23.46 27.67
C PRO A 140 17.36 22.32 26.67
N GLN A 141 18.30 22.18 25.74
CA GLN A 141 18.34 21.05 24.81
C GLN A 141 19.00 19.87 25.50
N ILE A 142 18.27 18.77 25.64
CA ILE A 142 18.80 17.50 26.16
C ILE A 142 19.22 16.68 24.94
N MET A 143 20.52 16.49 24.75
CA MET A 143 21.06 15.56 23.76
C MET A 143 21.44 14.25 24.45
N ALA A 144 21.00 13.12 23.90
CA ALA A 144 21.40 11.79 24.32
C ALA A 144 22.27 11.15 23.23
N GLU A 145 23.41 10.57 23.60
CA GLU A 145 24.26 9.82 22.68
C GLU A 145 23.72 8.39 22.57
N ILE A 146 23.40 7.96 21.36
CA ILE A 146 22.97 6.59 21.06
C ILE A 146 23.89 5.94 20.03
N PRO A 147 24.13 4.62 20.09
CA PRO A 147 24.87 3.89 19.07
C PRO A 147 24.22 4.03 17.69
N TYR A 148 25.04 4.15 16.65
CA TYR A 148 24.56 4.32 15.27
C TYR A 148 23.66 3.17 14.80
N GLN A 149 24.00 1.92 15.13
CA GLN A 149 23.19 0.75 14.79
C GLN A 149 21.79 0.81 15.42
N LEU A 150 21.70 1.31 16.65
CA LEU A 150 20.42 1.51 17.32
C LEU A 150 19.58 2.60 16.62
N TYR A 151 20.22 3.69 16.17
CA TYR A 151 19.54 4.72 15.39
C TYR A 151 18.99 4.18 14.06
N GLU A 152 19.78 3.39 13.32
CA GLU A 152 19.28 2.72 12.10
C GLU A 152 18.09 1.80 12.39
N ASP A 153 18.18 1.04 13.48
CA ASP A 153 17.12 0.13 13.91
C ASP A 153 15.84 0.88 14.32
N PHE A 154 15.97 2.01 15.03
CA PHE A 154 14.84 2.89 15.30
C PHE A 154 14.20 3.40 14.01
N ASN A 155 15.00 3.81 13.02
CA ASN A 155 14.46 4.27 11.73
C ASN A 155 13.70 3.16 11.00
N LYS A 156 14.18 1.90 11.03
CA LYS A 156 13.48 0.76 10.45
C LYS A 156 12.13 0.52 11.12
N VAL A 157 12.09 0.52 12.45
CA VAL A 157 10.85 0.35 13.22
C VAL A 157 9.90 1.51 12.98
N PHE A 158 10.41 2.74 12.95
CA PHE A 158 9.64 3.94 12.66
C PHE A 158 9.01 3.89 11.26
N ALA A 159 9.79 3.58 10.23
CA ALA A 159 9.29 3.42 8.87
C ALA A 159 8.21 2.34 8.77
N THR A 160 8.42 1.21 9.45
CA THR A 160 7.43 0.12 9.53
C THR A 160 6.14 0.60 10.20
N GLN A 161 6.23 1.31 11.33
CA GLN A 161 5.06 1.84 12.03
C GLN A 161 4.33 2.91 11.22
N MET A 162 5.06 3.75 10.49
CA MET A 162 4.48 4.74 9.59
C MET A 162 3.67 4.11 8.47
N ALA A 163 4.07 2.94 7.96
CA ALA A 163 3.27 2.20 6.98
C ALA A 163 1.88 1.82 7.53
N LEU A 164 1.78 1.43 8.81
CA LEU A 164 0.47 1.14 9.43
C LEU A 164 -0.39 2.40 9.58
N LEU A 165 0.19 3.52 10.00
CA LEU A 165 -0.54 4.78 10.15
C LEU A 165 -1.08 5.27 8.80
N ASN A 166 -0.22 5.26 7.77
CA ASN A 166 -0.61 5.61 6.40
C ASN A 166 -1.67 4.66 5.85
N ALA A 167 -1.58 3.36 6.16
CA ALA A 167 -2.60 2.39 5.76
C ALA A 167 -3.99 2.77 6.34
N GLN A 168 -4.04 3.12 7.62
CA GLN A 168 -5.30 3.52 8.29
C GLN A 168 -5.86 4.83 7.73
N GLU A 169 -4.99 5.82 7.51
CA GLU A 169 -5.39 7.12 6.94
C GLU A 169 -5.96 6.95 5.52
N LEU A 170 -5.26 6.21 4.66
CA LEU A 170 -5.72 5.95 3.29
C LEU A 170 -7.04 5.16 3.28
N TRP A 171 -7.21 4.19 4.19
CA TRP A 171 -8.49 3.47 4.30
C TRP A 171 -9.64 4.43 4.61
N GLY A 172 -9.47 5.27 5.64
CA GLY A 172 -10.48 6.27 6.01
C GLY A 172 -10.74 7.29 4.90
N ARG A 173 -9.68 7.73 4.19
CA ARG A 173 -9.80 8.61 3.04
C ARG A 173 -10.60 7.98 1.90
N ALA A 174 -10.40 6.69 1.62
CA ALA A 174 -11.16 5.98 0.60
C ALA A 174 -12.66 5.93 0.92
N ASP A 175 -13.01 5.68 2.19
CA ASP A 175 -14.41 5.66 2.63
C ASP A 175 -15.04 7.07 2.55
N GLN A 176 -14.30 8.12 2.95
CA GLN A 176 -14.74 9.51 2.79
C GLN A 176 -14.97 9.88 1.33
N LEU A 177 -14.06 9.49 0.42
CA LEU A 177 -14.19 9.74 -1.01
C LEU A 177 -15.41 9.04 -1.61
N ALA A 178 -15.67 7.79 -1.21
CA ALA A 178 -16.83 7.05 -1.67
C ALA A 178 -18.15 7.75 -1.29
N SER A 179 -18.24 8.26 -0.06
CA SER A 179 -19.41 9.00 0.41
C SER A 179 -19.53 10.41 -0.14
N TYR A 180 -18.42 11.12 -0.29
CA TYR A 180 -18.41 12.46 -0.88
C TYR A 180 -18.94 12.46 -2.31
N HIS A 181 -18.60 11.44 -3.10
CA HIS A 181 -19.07 11.30 -4.49
C HIS A 181 -20.39 10.53 -4.63
N GLY A 182 -20.99 10.02 -3.55
CA GLY A 182 -22.24 9.26 -3.59
C GLY A 182 -22.15 7.96 -4.41
N ILE A 183 -20.98 7.31 -4.41
CA ILE A 183 -20.68 6.12 -5.24
C ILE A 183 -20.72 4.81 -4.44
N GLU A 184 -21.21 4.83 -3.20
CA GLU A 184 -21.23 3.67 -2.31
C GLU A 184 -22.03 2.51 -2.89
N GLU A 185 -23.08 2.78 -3.66
CA GLU A 185 -23.92 1.74 -4.26
C GLU A 185 -23.12 0.81 -5.19
N THR A 186 -22.13 1.34 -5.90
CA THR A 186 -21.26 0.49 -6.73
C THR A 186 -20.40 -0.46 -5.88
N PHE A 187 -19.92 0.01 -4.73
CA PHE A 187 -19.14 -0.82 -3.82
C PHE A 187 -20.00 -1.83 -3.06
N LYS A 188 -21.24 -1.48 -2.70
CA LYS A 188 -22.21 -2.46 -2.16
C LYS A 188 -22.50 -3.59 -3.16
N GLN A 189 -22.62 -3.27 -4.45
CA GLN A 189 -22.78 -4.30 -5.48
C GLN A 189 -21.56 -5.23 -5.57
N LEU A 190 -20.35 -4.69 -5.43
CA LEU A 190 -19.12 -5.48 -5.35
C LEU A 190 -19.08 -6.33 -4.07
N ASP A 191 -19.48 -5.77 -2.93
CA ASP A 191 -19.56 -6.49 -1.65
C ASP A 191 -20.52 -7.69 -1.73
N ILE A 192 -21.64 -7.55 -2.45
CA ILE A 192 -22.59 -8.66 -2.69
C ILE A 192 -21.93 -9.78 -3.51
N GLN A 193 -21.08 -9.45 -4.48
CA GLN A 193 -20.47 -10.43 -5.39
C GLN A 193 -19.23 -11.11 -4.80
N CYS A 194 -18.38 -10.35 -4.11
CA CYS A 194 -17.05 -10.80 -3.66
C CYS A 194 -16.96 -11.01 -2.13
N GLY A 195 -17.98 -10.59 -1.38
CA GLY A 195 -17.89 -10.36 0.06
C GLY A 195 -17.38 -8.95 0.37
N PRO A 196 -17.72 -8.38 1.54
CA PRO A 196 -17.34 -7.02 1.89
C PRO A 196 -15.83 -6.90 2.09
N LEU A 197 -15.22 -5.91 1.44
CA LEU A 197 -13.81 -5.59 1.65
C LEU A 197 -13.65 -4.73 2.90
N THR A 198 -12.79 -5.17 3.82
CA THR A 198 -12.53 -4.48 5.10
C THR A 198 -11.04 -4.20 5.26
N PHE A 199 -10.68 -3.30 6.18
CA PHE A 199 -9.27 -3.02 6.50
C PHE A 199 -8.49 -4.26 6.99
N LYS A 200 -9.18 -5.31 7.43
CA LYS A 200 -8.58 -6.58 7.88
C LYS A 200 -8.59 -7.66 6.81
N SER A 201 -9.14 -7.37 5.62
CA SER A 201 -9.24 -8.36 4.55
C SER A 201 -7.85 -8.75 4.05
N PRO A 202 -7.59 -10.04 3.80
CA PRO A 202 -6.33 -10.48 3.21
C PRO A 202 -6.19 -9.99 1.77
N LEU A 203 -4.95 -9.89 1.28
CA LEU A 203 -4.67 -9.41 -0.08
C LEU A 203 -5.32 -10.26 -1.19
N VAL A 204 -5.56 -11.56 -0.94
CA VAL A 204 -6.32 -12.41 -1.89
C VAL A 204 -7.76 -11.95 -2.08
N ASP A 205 -8.39 -11.39 -1.04
CA ASP A 205 -9.74 -10.83 -1.15
C ASP A 205 -9.71 -9.47 -1.86
N LEU A 206 -8.70 -8.64 -1.58
CA LEU A 206 -8.45 -7.41 -2.35
C LEU A 206 -8.28 -7.71 -3.84
N VAL A 207 -7.44 -8.68 -4.19
CA VAL A 207 -7.20 -9.09 -5.59
C VAL A 207 -8.50 -9.49 -6.27
N ARG A 208 -9.31 -10.33 -5.62
CA ARG A 208 -10.62 -10.74 -6.18
C ARG A 208 -11.54 -9.54 -6.37
N TYR A 209 -11.66 -8.71 -5.34
CA TYR A 209 -12.54 -7.55 -5.31
C TYR A 209 -12.19 -6.54 -6.41
N VAL A 210 -10.91 -6.22 -6.58
CA VAL A 210 -10.43 -5.24 -7.56
C VAL A 210 -10.52 -5.77 -8.98
N LYS A 211 -10.23 -7.06 -9.21
CA LYS A 211 -10.42 -7.68 -10.53
C LYS A 211 -11.89 -7.64 -10.97
N GLU A 212 -12.81 -7.92 -10.05
CA GLU A 212 -14.25 -7.83 -10.33
C GLU A 212 -14.68 -6.38 -10.57
N ALA A 213 -14.17 -5.43 -9.77
CA ALA A 213 -14.40 -4.02 -9.99
C ALA A 213 -13.90 -3.56 -11.37
N ALA A 214 -12.70 -3.98 -11.79
CA ALA A 214 -12.17 -3.66 -13.11
C ALA A 214 -13.05 -4.26 -14.23
N ARG A 215 -13.60 -5.46 -14.05
CA ARG A 215 -14.55 -6.07 -14.99
C ARG A 215 -15.86 -5.28 -15.08
N MET A 216 -16.38 -4.83 -13.94
CA MET A 216 -17.64 -4.07 -13.86
C MET A 216 -17.51 -2.62 -14.39
N LEU A 217 -16.35 -1.98 -14.19
CA LEU A 217 -16.16 -0.55 -14.46
C LEU A 217 -15.61 -0.23 -15.85
N LYS A 218 -15.01 -1.19 -16.56
CA LYS A 218 -14.49 -0.98 -17.92
C LYS A 218 -15.62 -0.52 -18.87
N PRO A 219 -15.50 0.67 -19.51
CA PRO A 219 -16.47 1.14 -20.48
C PRO A 219 -16.57 0.15 -21.65
N GLY A 220 -17.72 -0.49 -21.83
CA GLY A 220 -17.95 -1.47 -22.91
C GLY A 220 -18.47 -2.84 -22.47
N LEU A 221 -18.38 -3.20 -21.18
CA LEU A 221 -19.02 -4.42 -20.63
C LEU A 221 -20.37 -4.14 -19.93
N ALA A 222 -20.69 -2.87 -19.68
CA ALA A 222 -21.99 -2.44 -19.16
C ALA A 222 -23.07 -2.27 -20.25
N GLY A 223 -22.98 -3.06 -21.33
CA GLY A 223 -24.02 -3.18 -22.34
C GLY A 223 -24.81 -4.46 -22.14
N THR A 224 -26.13 -4.34 -21.95
CA THR A 224 -27.14 -5.42 -21.94
C THR A 224 -27.27 -6.27 -20.67
N ARG A 225 -27.85 -5.69 -19.61
CA ARG A 225 -28.94 -6.40 -18.92
C ARG A 225 -30.21 -5.59 -19.14
N LYS A 226 -30.98 -6.01 -20.15
CA LYS A 226 -32.41 -5.67 -20.25
C LYS A 226 -33.15 -6.35 -19.11
#